data_AF-A0A0M3HK36-F1
#
_entry.id   AF-A0A0M3HK36-F1
#
_cell.length_a   1.000
_cell.length_b   1.000
_cell.length_c   1.000
_cell.angle_alpha   90.00
_cell.angle_beta   90.00
_cell.angle_gamma   90.00
#
_symmetry.space_group_name_H-M   'P 1'
#
loop_
_entity.id
_entity.type
_entity.pdbx_description
1 polymer ?
#
loop_
_entity_poly.entity_id
_entity_poly.type
_entity_poly.pdbx_seq_one_letter_code
_entity_poly.pdbx_strand_id
1 'polypeptide(L)'
;MASLKDSGGLTPLMEACDRGSTAISDLLLQFGANVALKNTDDWTAVDFLRNAISVGMVDEEDMSEAERLIRVMEDKLREGDLLY
;
A
#
# COMPACT_ATOMS: atom_id res chain seq x y z
N MET A 1 6.47 4.29 30.32
CA MET A 1 5.98 2.96 29.87
C MET A 1 5.27 3.19 28.56
N ALA A 2 5.84 2.70 27.45
CA ALA A 2 5.30 2.94 26.11
C ALA A 2 3.90 2.32 26.01
N SER A 3 2.94 3.18 25.68
CA SER A 3 1.51 2.94 25.66
C SER A 3 1.10 1.91 24.61
N LEU A 4 0.04 1.17 24.94
CA LEU A 4 -0.72 0.25 24.10
C LEU A 4 -0.73 0.64 22.62
N LYS A 5 0.06 -0.10 21.81
CA LYS A 5 -0.06 -0.33 20.36
C LYS A 5 -0.77 0.79 19.60
N ASP A 6 -0.07 1.88 19.27
CA ASP A 6 -0.43 2.56 18.04
C ASP A 6 -0.05 1.60 16.89
N SER A 7 -0.98 1.32 15.97
CA SER A 7 -0.75 0.42 14.83
C SER A 7 0.02 1.14 13.71
N GLY A 8 1.00 1.96 14.05
CA GLY A 8 1.83 2.76 13.15
C GLY A 8 1.06 3.77 12.30
N GLY A 9 -0.20 4.09 12.62
CA GLY A 9 -1.07 4.88 11.74
C GLY A 9 -1.41 4.19 10.40
N LEU A 10 -1.39 2.85 10.35
CA LEU A 10 -1.69 2.10 9.14
C LEU A 10 -3.15 2.25 8.68
N THR A 11 -3.32 2.37 7.36
CA THR A 11 -4.62 2.30 6.69
C THR A 11 -4.94 0.84 6.29
N PRO A 12 -6.22 0.51 6.01
CA PRO A 12 -6.56 -0.82 5.50
C PRO A 12 -5.78 -1.20 4.22
N LEU A 13 -5.50 -0.20 3.35
CA LEU A 13 -4.72 -0.43 2.14
C LEU A 13 -3.27 -0.75 2.46
N MET A 14 -2.64 -0.06 3.42
CA MET A 14 -1.27 -0.35 3.85
C MET A 14 -1.14 -1.76 4.43
N GLU A 15 -2.07 -2.18 5.29
CA GLU A 15 -2.08 -3.54 5.86
C GLU A 15 -2.23 -4.61 4.76
N ALA A 16 -3.08 -4.38 3.76
CA ALA A 16 -3.23 -5.31 2.63
C ALA A 16 -1.93 -5.41 1.80
N CYS A 17 -1.27 -4.27 1.58
CA CYS A 17 0.01 -4.20 0.87
C CYS A 17 1.14 -4.88 1.65
N ASP A 18 1.23 -4.66 2.97
CA ASP A 18 2.24 -5.28 3.84
C ASP A 18 2.13 -6.81 3.85
N ARG A 19 0.90 -7.32 3.78
CA ARG A 19 0.61 -8.76 3.66
C ARG A 19 0.77 -9.33 2.25
N GLY A 20 1.18 -8.52 1.27
CA GLY A 20 1.27 -8.94 -0.13
C GLY A 20 -0.09 -9.33 -0.76
N SER A 21 -1.21 -8.97 -0.13
CA SER A 21 -2.55 -9.40 -0.55
C SER A 21 -3.04 -8.56 -1.72
N THR A 22 -2.66 -8.95 -2.94
CA THR A 22 -2.98 -8.25 -4.19
C THR A 22 -4.49 -8.09 -4.40
N ALA A 23 -5.26 -9.15 -4.20
CA ALA A 23 -6.72 -9.13 -4.36
C ALA A 23 -7.42 -8.14 -3.41
N ILE A 24 -6.99 -8.08 -2.14
CA ILE A 24 -7.55 -7.13 -1.16
C ILE A 24 -7.10 -5.71 -1.50
N SER A 25 -5.84 -5.53 -1.90
CA SER A 25 -5.30 -4.24 -2.30
C SER A 25 -6.06 -3.66 -3.48
N ASP A 26 -6.32 -4.47 -4.52
CA ASP A 26 -7.09 -4.07 -5.69
C ASP A 26 -8.54 -3.71 -5.33
N LEU A 27 -9.19 -4.53 -4.50
CA LEU A 27 -10.54 -4.25 -4.00
C LEU A 27 -10.60 -2.88 -3.30
N LEU A 28 -9.66 -2.61 -2.39
CA LEU A 28 -9.61 -1.34 -1.67
C LEU A 28 -9.38 -0.15 -2.60
N LEU A 29 -8.53 -0.28 -3.62
CA LEU A 29 -8.34 0.75 -4.64
C LEU A 29 -9.61 1.02 -5.44
N GLN A 30 -10.35 -0.04 -5.83
CA GLN A 30 -11.64 0.10 -6.53
C GLN A 30 -12.68 0.86 -5.68
N PHE A 31 -12.64 0.69 -4.36
CA PHE A 31 -13.49 1.43 -3.42
C PHE A 31 -12.96 2.82 -3.01
N GLY A 32 -11.91 3.31 -3.67
CA GLY A 32 -11.41 4.67 -3.48
C GLY A 32 -10.51 4.84 -2.26
N ALA A 33 -9.81 3.79 -1.83
CA ALA A 33 -8.81 3.92 -0.78
C ALA A 33 -7.75 4.98 -1.15
N ASN A 34 -7.42 5.85 -0.19
CA ASN A 34 -6.48 6.94 -0.41
C ASN A 34 -5.03 6.42 -0.34
N VAL A 35 -4.34 6.43 -1.48
CA VAL A 35 -2.95 5.98 -1.62
C VAL A 35 -1.91 6.98 -1.07
N ALA A 36 -2.30 8.25 -0.89
CA ALA A 36 -1.41 9.34 -0.47
C ALA A 36 -1.25 9.46 1.05
N LEU A 37 -2.03 8.70 1.82
CA LEU A 37 -1.88 8.67 3.27
C LEU A 37 -0.51 8.09 3.64
N LYS A 38 0.07 8.64 4.69
CA LYS A 38 1.32 8.19 5.28
C LYS A 38 1.08 7.70 6.69
N ASN A 39 1.77 6.61 7.04
CA ASN A 39 1.80 6.08 8.39
C ASN A 39 2.75 6.95 9.26
N THR A 40 2.99 6.57 10.52
CA THR A 40 3.88 7.30 11.44
C THR A 40 5.36 7.29 11.02
N ASP A 41 5.74 6.39 10.12
CA ASP A 41 7.10 6.26 9.55
C ASP A 41 7.21 6.91 8.16
N ASP A 42 6.25 7.74 7.78
CA ASP A 42 6.13 8.38 6.46
C ASP A 42 5.92 7.42 5.27
N TRP A 43 5.55 6.16 5.52
CA TRP A 43 5.31 5.16 4.48
C TRP A 43 3.88 5.24 3.93
N THR A 44 3.79 5.16 2.61
CA THR A 44 2.53 5.02 1.86
C THR A 44 2.22 3.55 1.57
N ALA A 45 1.03 3.25 1.04
CA ALA A 45 0.67 1.90 0.64
C ALA A 45 1.65 1.29 -0.40
N VAL A 46 2.17 2.08 -1.34
CA VAL A 46 3.10 1.58 -2.35
C VAL A 46 4.46 1.19 -1.75
N ASP A 47 4.88 1.88 -0.68
CA ASP A 47 6.12 1.54 0.04
C ASP A 47 6.00 0.18 0.74
N PHE A 48 4.85 -0.07 1.37
CA PHE A 48 4.55 -1.38 1.96
C PHE A 48 4.52 -2.49 0.91
N LEU A 49 3.87 -2.27 -0.25
CA LEU A 49 3.80 -3.29 -1.30
C LEU A 49 5.19 -3.61 -1.88
N ARG A 50 6.03 -2.60 -2.07
CA ARG A 50 7.43 -2.79 -2.49
C ARG A 50 8.24 -3.58 -1.47
N ASN A 51 8.07 -3.26 -0.18
CA ASN A 51 8.71 -3.99 0.89
C ASN A 51 8.26 -5.45 0.91
N ALA A 52 6.95 -5.71 0.81
CA ALA A 52 6.37 -7.05 0.75
C ALA A 52 6.95 -7.88 -0.40
N ILE A 53 7.09 -7.31 -1.60
CA ILE A 53 7.77 -7.97 -2.72
C ILE A 53 9.24 -8.27 -2.36
N SER A 54 9.97 -7.28 -1.83
CA SER A 54 11.40 -7.44 -1.49
C SER A 54 11.65 -8.53 -0.45
N VAL A 55 10.71 -8.76 0.47
CA VAL A 55 10.83 -9.79 1.51
C VAL A 55 10.14 -11.11 1.15
N GLY A 56 9.59 -11.24 -0.07
CA GLY A 56 8.99 -12.47 -0.57
C GLY A 56 7.60 -12.78 0.02
N MET A 57 6.82 -11.76 0.37
CA MET A 57 5.43 -11.90 0.85
C MET A 57 4.40 -12.04 -0.28
N VAL A 58 4.81 -11.79 -1.53
CA VAL A 58 3.95 -11.93 -2.72
C VAL A 58 4.35 -13.19 -3.45
N ASP A 59 3.39 -14.09 -3.67
CA ASP A 59 3.60 -15.32 -4.42
C ASP A 59 3.91 -15.02 -5.89
N GLU A 60 4.69 -15.89 -6.56
CA GLU A 60 5.11 -15.67 -7.95
C GLU A 60 3.93 -15.47 -8.92
N GLU A 61 2.79 -16.13 -8.66
CA GLU A 61 1.56 -15.98 -9.44
C GLU A 61 0.91 -14.60 -9.31
N ASP A 62 1.11 -13.94 -8.18
CA ASP A 62 0.58 -12.61 -7.86
C ASP A 62 1.55 -11.48 -8.23
N MET A 63 2.78 -11.77 -8.65
CA MET A 63 3.79 -10.74 -8.94
C MET A 63 3.37 -9.79 -10.06
N SER A 64 2.74 -10.31 -11.12
CA SER A 64 2.24 -9.47 -12.22
C SER A 64 1.13 -8.51 -11.74
N GLU A 65 0.33 -8.97 -10.79
CA GLU A 65 -0.74 -8.21 -10.15
C GLU A 65 -0.18 -7.11 -9.25
N ALA A 66 0.80 -7.47 -8.40
CA ALA A 66 1.48 -6.54 -7.51
C ALA A 66 2.20 -5.43 -8.29
N GLU A 67 2.89 -5.77 -9.39
CA GLU A 67 3.51 -4.77 -10.27
C GLU A 67 2.48 -3.83 -10.91
N ARG A 68 1.30 -4.34 -11.31
CA ARG A 68 0.22 -3.47 -11.81
C ARG A 68 -0.25 -2.53 -10.71
N LEU A 69 -0.48 -3.04 -9.50
CA LEU A 69 -0.94 -2.25 -8.36
C LEU A 69 0.05 -1.13 -8.00
N ILE A 70 1.36 -1.40 -8.06
CA ILE A 70 2.38 -0.37 -7.87
C ILE A 70 2.18 0.77 -8.87
N ARG A 71 2.06 0.46 -10.16
CA ARG A 71 1.86 1.49 -11.21
C ARG A 71 0.60 2.31 -10.97
N VAL A 72 -0.51 1.65 -10.62
CA VAL A 72 -1.79 2.33 -10.32
C VAL A 72 -1.67 3.27 -9.12
N MET A 73 -0.99 2.85 -8.05
CA MET A 73 -0.79 3.69 -6.88
C MET A 73 0.10 4.89 -7.20
N GLU A 74 1.18 4.69 -7.97
CA GLU A 74 2.07 5.78 -8.40
C GLU A 74 1.37 6.80 -9.31
N ASP A 75 0.54 6.33 -10.25
CA ASP A 75 -0.27 7.21 -11.11
C ASP A 75 -1.19 8.09 -10.26
N LYS A 76 -1.88 7.50 -9.29
CA LYS A 76 -2.76 8.22 -8.36
C LYS A 76 -2.01 9.22 -7.46
N LEU A 77 -0.80 8.89 -7.03
CA LEU A 77 0.05 9.83 -6.27
C LEU A 77 0.41 11.04 -7.14
N ARG A 78 0.83 10.80 -8.39
CA ARG A 78 1.13 11.88 -9.35
C ARG A 78 -0.09 12.75 -9.65
N GLU A 79 -1.26 12.16 -9.84
CA GLU A 79 -2.51 12.90 -10.06
C GLU A 79 -2.88 13.78 -8.86
N GLY A 80 -2.66 13.29 -7.64
CA GLY A 80 -2.90 14.05 -6.40
C GLY A 80 -1.97 15.25 -6.23
N ASP A 81 -0.72 15.13 -6.68
CA ASP A 81 0.28 16.21 -6.61
C ASP A 81 0.06 17.31 -7.67
N LEU A 82 -0.69 17.03 -8.75
CA LEU A 82 -0.97 17.98 -9.85
C LEU A 82 -2.16 18.91 -9.58
N LEU A 83 -2.85 18.80 -8.43
CA LEU A 83 -4.04 19.60 -8.10
C LEU A 83 -3.76 20.88 -7.28
N TYR A 84 -2.54 21.42 -7.33
CA TYR A 84 -2.15 22.68 -6.67
C TYR A 84 -1.78 23.79 -7.66
#